data_AF-A0A387HGS8-F1
#
_entry.id   AF-A0A387HGS8-F1
#
_cell.length_a   1.000
_cell.length_b   1.000
_cell.length_c   1.000
_cell.angle_alpha   90.00
_cell.angle_beta   90.00
_cell.angle_gamma   90.00
#
_symmetry.space_group_name_H-M   'P 1'
#
loop_
_entity.id
_entity.type
_entity.pdbx_description
1 polymer ?
#
loop_
_entity_poly.entity_id
_entity_poly.type
_entity_poly.pdbx_seq_one_letter_code
_entity_poly.pdbx_strand_id
1 'polypeptide(L)'
;MEAFITDASALVADYCGSGYREDSPGIRAVICAEVIRWLAVSPGIVSEKVGDVAVEFGSSATTQSLSPAARTSLKRYRRKLATISLQIDTPVWDGIAMESP
;
A
#
# COMPACT_ATOMS: atom_id res chain seq x y z
N MET A 1 8.12 11.06 -15.88
CA MET A 1 6.82 10.36 -15.83
C MET A 1 7.00 8.93 -15.33
N GLU A 2 7.89 8.14 -15.95
CA GLU A 2 8.22 6.77 -15.51
C GLU A 2 8.56 6.62 -14.02
N ALA A 3 9.28 7.58 -13.43
CA ALA A 3 9.58 7.57 -12.00
C ALA A 3 8.32 7.56 -11.11
N PHE A 4 7.33 8.40 -11.42
CA PHE A 4 6.06 8.43 -10.67
C PHE A 4 5.26 7.13 -10.83
N ILE A 5 5.28 6.53 -12.03
CA ILE A 5 4.61 5.26 -12.27
C ILE A 5 5.27 4.16 -11.44
N THR A 6 6.61 4.12 -11.44
CA THR A 6 7.40 3.16 -10.67
C THR A 6 7.10 3.30 -9.17
N ASP A 7 7.14 4.52 -8.63
CA ASP A 7 6.88 4.77 -7.22
C ASP A 7 5.43 4.44 -6.83
N ALA A 8 4.45 4.81 -7.65
CA ALA A 8 3.05 4.48 -7.40
C ALA A 8 2.83 2.96 -7.45
N SER A 9 3.44 2.27 -8.40
CA SER A 9 3.35 0.81 -8.50
C SER A 9 3.96 0.11 -7.28
N ALA A 10 5.09 0.61 -6.76
CA ALA A 10 5.73 0.08 -5.57
C ALA A 10 4.84 0.23 -4.32
N LEU A 11 4.24 1.39 -4.11
CA LEU A 11 3.30 1.62 -2.99
C LEU A 11 2.05 0.74 -3.09
N VAL A 12 1.51 0.55 -4.30
CA VAL A 12 0.34 -0.30 -4.51
C VAL A 12 0.68 -1.78 -4.32
N ALA A 13 1.86 -2.21 -4.78
CA ALA A 13 2.36 -3.58 -4.59
C ALA A 13 2.55 -3.90 -3.10
N ASP A 14 3.20 -3.00 -2.35
CA ASP A 14 3.39 -3.14 -0.91
C ASP A 14 2.05 -3.21 -0.16
N TYR A 15 1.10 -2.34 -0.52
CA TYR A 15 -0.23 -2.33 0.10
C TYR A 15 -1.04 -3.60 -0.18
N CYS A 16 -0.97 -4.14 -1.41
CA CYS A 16 -1.74 -5.31 -1.81
C CYS A 16 -1.08 -6.63 -1.37
N GLY A 17 0.24 -6.66 -1.23
CA GLY A 17 1.02 -7.86 -0.97
C GLY A 17 0.78 -8.92 -2.04
N SER A 18 0.47 -10.15 -1.62
CA SER A 18 0.25 -11.30 -2.54
C SER A 18 -0.96 -11.15 -3.48
N GLY A 19 -1.83 -10.17 -3.26
CA GLY A 19 -2.97 -9.88 -4.15
C GLY A 19 -2.64 -8.86 -5.25
N TYR A 20 -1.41 -8.34 -5.29
CA TYR A 20 -0.96 -7.47 -6.37
C TYR A 20 -0.91 -8.23 -7.70
N ARG A 21 -1.57 -7.68 -8.72
CA ARG A 21 -1.53 -8.17 -10.11
C ARG A 21 -1.45 -6.96 -11.02
N GLU A 22 -0.31 -6.78 -11.67
CA GLU A 22 -0.04 -5.63 -12.54
C GLU A 22 -1.02 -5.51 -13.71
N ASP A 23 -1.51 -6.63 -14.22
CA ASP A 23 -2.50 -6.67 -15.30
C ASP A 23 -3.94 -6.44 -14.85
N SER A 24 -4.19 -6.32 -13.54
CA SER A 24 -5.53 -6.02 -13.04
C SER A 24 -5.93 -4.60 -13.44
N PRO A 25 -7.03 -4.41 -14.19
CA PRO A 25 -7.44 -3.07 -14.64
C PRO A 25 -7.74 -2.15 -13.46
N GLY A 26 -8.23 -2.69 -12.34
CA GLY A 26 -8.47 -1.93 -11.12
C GLY A 26 -7.19 -1.43 -10.45
N ILE A 27 -6.10 -2.21 -10.51
CA ILE A 27 -4.79 -1.80 -9.96
C ILE A 27 -4.18 -0.71 -10.84
N ARG A 28 -4.20 -0.87 -12.17
CA ARG A 28 -3.72 0.14 -13.12
C ARG A 28 -4.46 1.47 -12.96
N ALA A 29 -5.78 1.43 -12.80
CA ALA A 29 -6.59 2.64 -12.59
C ALA A 29 -6.16 3.40 -11.32
N VAL A 30 -5.88 2.69 -10.23
CA VAL A 30 -5.41 3.31 -8.97
C VAL A 30 -4.02 3.91 -9.13
N ILE A 31 -3.10 3.21 -9.80
CA ILE A 31 -1.75 3.72 -10.10
C ILE A 31 -1.85 5.03 -10.90
N CYS A 32 -2.64 5.06 -11.98
CA CYS A 32 -2.83 6.27 -12.79
C CYS A 32 -3.44 7.43 -11.97
N ALA A 33 -4.42 7.15 -11.11
CA ALA A 33 -5.03 8.16 -10.26
C ALA A 33 -4.03 8.77 -9.26
N GLU A 34 -3.15 7.97 -8.68
CA GLU A 34 -2.08 8.47 -7.80
C GLU A 34 -1.06 9.31 -8.56
N VAL A 35 -0.64 8.87 -9.75
CA VAL A 35 0.30 9.64 -10.59
C VAL A 35 -0.30 11.01 -10.95
N ILE A 36 -1.56 11.06 -11.39
CA ILE A 36 -2.24 12.33 -11.71
C ILE A 36 -2.31 13.23 -10.47
N ARG A 37 -2.65 12.66 -9.31
CA ARG A 37 -2.71 13.41 -8.04
C ARG A 37 -1.34 13.97 -7.65
N TRP A 38 -0.27 13.20 -7.79
CA TRP A 38 1.10 13.65 -7.49
C TRP A 38 1.54 14.77 -8.43
N LEU A 39 1.25 14.63 -9.73
CA LEU A 39 1.53 15.66 -10.72
C LEU A 39 0.70 16.94 -10.51
N ALA A 40 -0.51 16.83 -9.95
CA ALA A 40 -1.32 17.99 -9.61
C ALA A 40 -0.78 18.78 -8.39
N VAL A 41 -0.10 18.11 -7.46
CA VAL A 41 0.46 18.72 -6.24
C VAL A 41 1.87 19.29 -6.46
N SER A 42 2.62 18.74 -7.40
CA SER A 42 3.85 19.32 -7.90
C SER A 42 3.80 19.29 -9.43
N PRO A 43 3.10 20.26 -10.05
CA PRO A 43 3.21 20.43 -11.49
C PRO A 43 4.69 20.70 -11.76
N GLY A 44 5.36 19.76 -12.43
CA GLY A 44 6.80 19.80 -12.64
C GLY A 44 7.22 21.20 -13.08
N ILE A 45 8.28 21.71 -12.46
CA ILE A 45 8.77 23.09 -12.60
C ILE A 45 8.70 23.54 -14.07
N VAL A 46 7.65 24.29 -14.41
CA VAL A 46 7.69 25.19 -15.54
C VAL A 46 8.10 26.51 -14.92
N SER A 47 9.39 26.85 -15.04
CA SER A 47 9.82 28.22 -14.79
C SER A 47 9.19 29.07 -15.88
N GLU A 48 7.98 29.55 -15.64
CA GLU A 48 7.36 30.56 -16.49
C GLU A 48 7.68 31.92 -15.88
N LYS A 49 8.58 32.66 -16.55
CA LYS A 49 8.87 34.05 -16.19
C LYS A 49 7.71 34.93 -16.66
N VAL A 50 6.67 35.05 -15.86
CA VAL A 50 5.59 36.04 -16.08
C VAL A 50 5.96 37.32 -15.34
N GLY A 51 6.78 38.18 -15.95
CA GLY A 51 7.22 39.43 -15.33
C GLY A 51 8.19 39.26 -14.14
N ASP A 52 8.02 40.05 -13.08
CA ASP A 52 8.91 40.15 -11.89
C ASP A 52 8.53 39.19 -10.75
N VAL A 53 7.62 38.24 -11.02
CA VAL A 53 7.16 37.26 -10.02
C VAL A 53 7.74 35.90 -10.38
N ALA A 54 8.84 35.55 -9.72
CA ALA A 54 9.38 34.20 -9.75
C ALA A 54 8.60 33.33 -8.75
N VAL A 55 7.77 32.42 -9.24
CA VAL A 55 7.09 31.43 -8.39
C VAL A 55 7.93 30.16 -8.37
N GLU A 56 8.76 30.04 -7.34
CA GLU A 56 9.53 28.83 -7.06
C GLU A 56 8.68 27.90 -6.18
N PHE A 57 8.03 26.91 -6.78
CA PHE A 57 7.44 25.81 -6.02
C PHE A 57 8.58 24.89 -5.58
N GLY A 58 9.09 25.13 -4.36
CA GLY A 58 10.10 24.28 -3.75
C GLY A 58 9.67 22.81 -3.81
N SER A 59 10.58 21.95 -4.25
CA SER A 59 10.42 20.49 -4.37
C SER A 59 10.14 19.88 -3.00
N SER A 60 8.92 20.03 -2.51
CA SER A 60 8.46 19.36 -1.31
C SER A 60 8.17 17.93 -1.70
N ALA A 61 9.01 17.01 -1.23
CA ALA A 61 8.76 15.58 -1.21
C ALA A 61 7.47 15.33 -0.42
N THR A 62 6.33 15.58 -1.05
CA THR A 62 5.02 15.58 -0.41
C THR A 62 4.58 14.14 -0.30
N THR A 63 5.14 13.45 0.69
CA THR A 63 4.73 12.15 1.22
C THR A 63 4.11 11.22 0.16
N GLN A 64 4.98 10.51 -0.58
CA GLN A 64 4.63 9.40 -1.47
C GLN A 64 3.94 8.29 -0.67
N SER A 65 2.67 8.51 -0.35
CA SER A 65 1.80 7.62 0.36
C SER A 65 0.51 7.53 -0.43
N LEU A 66 -0.11 6.36 -0.40
CA LEU A 66 -1.39 6.15 -1.07
C LEU A 66 -2.44 7.11 -0.52
N SER A 67 -3.31 7.63 -1.39
CA SER A 67 -4.45 8.41 -0.93
C SER A 67 -5.44 7.53 -0.14
N PRO A 68 -6.31 8.14 0.70
CA PRO A 68 -7.40 7.41 1.36
C PRO A 68 -8.35 6.71 0.38
N ALA A 69 -8.58 7.32 -0.79
CA ALA A 69 -9.41 6.79 -1.86
C ALA A 69 -8.77 5.55 -2.50
N ALA A 70 -7.46 5.60 -2.79
CA ALA A 70 -6.71 4.45 -3.28
C ALA A 70 -6.73 3.29 -2.28
N ARG A 71 -6.47 3.56 -0.99
CA ARG A 71 -6.56 2.52 0.05
C ARG A 71 -7.93 1.85 0.08
N THR A 72 -9.01 2.63 0.00
CA THR A 72 -10.38 2.10 -0.01
C THR A 72 -10.64 1.22 -1.23
N SER A 73 -10.18 1.64 -2.40
CA SER A 73 -10.32 0.89 -3.66
C SER A 73 -9.47 -0.39 -3.66
N LEU A 74 -8.29 -0.36 -3.03
CA LEU A 74 -7.36 -1.49 -2.97
C LEU A 74 -7.70 -2.51 -1.87
N LYS A 75 -8.62 -2.21 -0.95
CA LYS A 75 -9.02 -3.14 0.14
C LYS A 75 -9.37 -4.55 -0.37
N ARG A 76 -9.94 -4.67 -1.57
CA ARG A 76 -10.30 -5.96 -2.18
C ARG A 76 -9.08 -6.80 -2.59
N TYR A 77 -7.97 -6.15 -2.94
CA TYR A 77 -6.72 -6.80 -3.36
C TYR A 77 -5.78 -7.07 -2.20
N ARG A 78 -6.06 -6.50 -1.02
CA ARG A 78 -5.24 -6.70 0.17
C ARG A 78 -5.41 -8.10 0.73
N ARG A 79 -4.29 -8.74 1.09
CA ARG A 79 -4.31 -9.99 1.86
C ARG A 79 -5.05 -9.78 3.18
N LYS A 80 -6.09 -10.57 3.42
CA LYS A 80 -6.73 -10.63 4.74
C LYS A 80 -5.76 -11.30 5.70
N LEU A 81 -5.34 -10.61 6.75
CA LEU A 81 -4.60 -11.23 7.85
C LEU A 81 -5.54 -12.27 8.49
N ALA A 82 -5.18 -13.54 8.34
CA ALA A 82 -5.83 -14.62 9.06
C ALA A 82 -5.01 -14.87 10.33
N THR A 83 -5.67 -14.77 11.48
CA THR A 83 -5.06 -15.15 12.76
C THR A 83 -5.06 -16.67 12.83
N ILE A 84 -3.89 -17.28 12.89
CA ILE A 84 -3.77 -18.72 13.17
C ILE A 84 -3.81 -18.87 14.69
N SER A 85 -4.87 -19.49 15.21
CA SER A 85 -4.92 -19.87 16.63
C SER A 85 -3.97 -21.05 16.84
N LEU A 86 -2.88 -20.82 17.58
CA LEU A 86 -2.01 -21.89 18.04
C LEU A 86 -2.70 -22.60 19.21
N GLN A 87 -3.38 -23.72 18.96
CA GLN A 87 -3.80 -24.62 20.03
C GLN A 87 -2.65 -25.57 20.34
N ILE A 88 -2.13 -25.46 21.57
CA ILE A 88 -1.17 -26.41 22.11
C ILE A 88 -1.98 -27.63 22.54
N ASP A 89 -1.87 -28.72 21.79
CA ASP A 89 -2.41 -30.01 22.17
C ASP A 89 -1.51 -30.60 23.26
N THR A 90 -1.81 -30.33 24.53
CA THR A 90 -1.15 -31.02 25.64
C THR A 90 -1.77 -32.42 25.76
N PRO A 91 -1.02 -33.51 25.57
CA PRO A 91 -1.55 -34.84 25.81
C PRO A 91 -1.89 -34.99 27.29
N VAL A 92 -3.19 -35.14 27.58
CA VAL A 92 -3.69 -35.59 28.88
C VAL A 92 -3.22 -37.03 29.06
N TRP A 93 -2.26 -37.23 29.96
CA TRP A 93 -1.94 -38.54 30.50
C TRP A 93 -3.06 -38.92 31.47
N ASP A 94 -4.14 -39.47 30.93
CA ASP A 94 -5.22 -40.08 31.70
C ASP A 94 -4.79 -41.48 32.14
N GLY A 95 -4.80 -41.73 33.45
CA GLY A 95 -4.87 -43.08 34.02
C GLY A 95 -3.55 -43.83 34.23
N ILE A 96 -2.89 -43.58 35.36
CA ILE A 96 -2.33 -44.68 36.16
C ILE A 96 -2.95 -44.58 37.54
N ALA A 97 -4.08 -45.27 37.70
CA ALA A 97 -4.61 -45.61 39.00
C ALA A 97 -3.59 -46.51 39.72
N MET A 98 -3.04 -46.03 40.82
CA MET A 98 -2.44 -46.89 41.85
C MET A 98 -3.46 -47.02 42.98
N GLU A 99 -4.31 -48.04 42.88
CA GLU A 99 -4.97 -48.65 44.04
C GLU A 99 -4.07 -49.79 44.57
N SER A 100 -3.75 -49.68 45.87
CA SER A 100 -3.36 -50.64 46.94
C SER A 100 -2.83 -52.06 46.62
N PRO A 101 -2.01 -52.64 47.52
CA PRO A 101 -2.47 -53.08 48.85
C PRO A 101 -1.98 -52.21 50.00
#